data_AF-A0A3C0GRT1-F1
#
_entry.id   AF-A0A3C0GRT1-F1
#
_cell.length_a   1.000
_cell.length_b   1.000
_cell.length_c   1.000
_cell.angle_alpha   90.00
_cell.angle_beta   90.00
_cell.angle_gamma   90.00
#
_symmetry.space_group_name_H-M   'P 1'
#
loop_
_entity.id
_entity.type
_entity.pdbx_description
1 polymer ?
#
loop_
_entity_poly.entity_id
_entity_poly.type
_entity_poly.pdbx_seq_one_letter_code
_entity_poly.pdbx_strand_id
1 'polypeptide(L)'
;ELRKADLYDKTSQAFAVFLPVKSVGVVGDARAYEWVIALRAVETIDFMTAHWAHLPYEFLGTVSNRIINELRGVSRVVYDISGKPPATIEWE
;
A
#
# COMPACT_ATOMS: atom_id res chain seq x y z
N GLU A 1 -2.40 5.65 -10.22
CA GLU A 1 -3.16 6.53 -9.32
C GLU A 1 -2.36 7.70 -8.78
N LEU A 2 -1.18 7.53 -8.17
CA LEU A 2 -0.37 8.66 -7.65
C LEU A 2 -0.18 9.81 -8.65
N ARG A 3 0.19 9.50 -9.90
CA ARG A 3 0.35 10.52 -10.97
C ARG A 3 -0.97 11.20 -11.35
N LYS A 4 -2.09 10.47 -11.32
CA LYS A 4 -3.41 11.04 -11.64
C LYS A 4 -3.94 11.97 -10.54
N ALA A 5 -3.44 11.79 -9.32
CA ALA A 5 -3.84 12.57 -8.14
C ALA A 5 -2.82 13.68 -7.80
N ASP A 6 -1.82 13.93 -8.65
CA ASP A 6 -0.72 14.88 -8.39
C ASP A 6 -0.01 14.63 -7.04
N LEU A 7 0.13 13.35 -6.68
CA LEU A 7 0.82 12.89 -5.46
C LEU A 7 2.17 12.24 -5.76
N TYR A 8 2.46 11.91 -7.03
CA TYR A 8 3.68 11.18 -7.41
C TYR A 8 4.95 11.93 -7.00
N ASP A 9 5.04 13.22 -7.34
CA ASP A 9 6.19 14.05 -7.01
C ASP A 9 6.18 14.56 -5.56
N LYS A 10 5.12 14.26 -4.80
CA LYS A 10 5.03 14.57 -3.35
C LYS A 10 5.57 13.43 -2.49
N THR A 11 5.75 12.24 -3.07
CA THR A 11 6.38 11.10 -2.40
C THR A 11 7.80 10.93 -2.92
N SER A 12 8.77 10.69 -2.03
CA SER A 12 10.14 10.38 -2.44
C SER A 12 10.22 8.98 -3.08
N GLN A 13 9.48 8.04 -2.54
CA GLN A 13 9.35 6.70 -3.09
C GLN A 13 7.98 6.13 -2.76
N ALA A 14 7.39 5.40 -3.72
CA ALA A 14 6.12 4.71 -3.53
C ALA A 14 6.06 3.42 -4.35
N PHE A 15 5.68 2.32 -3.72
CA PHE A 15 5.62 0.98 -4.31
C PHE A 15 4.63 0.08 -3.57
N ALA A 16 4.42 -1.12 -4.11
CA ALA A 16 3.60 -2.16 -3.51
C ALA A 16 4.49 -3.36 -3.14
N VAL A 17 4.25 -3.95 -1.97
CA VAL A 17 4.93 -5.13 -1.46
C VAL A 17 3.93 -6.29 -1.45
N PHE A 18 4.32 -7.41 -2.06
CA PHE A 18 3.55 -8.64 -1.96
C PHE A 18 3.81 -9.31 -0.62
N LEU A 19 2.76 -9.57 0.15
CA LEU A 19 2.87 -10.31 1.40
C LEU A 19 2.45 -11.76 1.19
N PRO A 20 3.31 -12.76 1.44
CA PRO A 20 2.98 -14.18 1.29
C PRO A 20 2.09 -14.70 2.44
N VAL A 21 1.14 -13.88 2.87
CA VAL A 21 0.10 -14.21 3.85
C VAL A 21 -1.26 -14.09 3.19
N LYS A 22 -2.20 -14.95 3.60
CA LYS A 22 -3.56 -14.94 3.06
C LYS A 22 -4.53 -14.26 4.02
N SER A 23 -5.51 -13.56 3.46
CA SER A 23 -6.63 -13.00 4.18
C SER A 23 -7.97 -13.44 3.61
N VAL A 24 -8.97 -13.54 4.47
CA VAL A 24 -10.35 -13.83 4.06
C VAL A 24 -10.91 -12.61 3.32
N GLY A 25 -11.33 -12.84 2.09
CA GLY A 25 -12.18 -11.95 1.30
C GLY A 25 -13.53 -12.60 1.02
N VAL A 26 -14.49 -11.80 0.57
CA VAL A 26 -15.80 -12.26 0.13
C VAL A 26 -15.82 -12.22 -1.39
N VAL A 27 -16.06 -13.36 -2.03
CA VAL A 27 -16.20 -13.47 -3.49
C VAL A 27 -17.58 -14.07 -3.76
N GLY A 28 -18.53 -13.24 -4.17
CA GLY A 28 -19.95 -13.63 -4.22
C GLY A 28 -20.46 -13.99 -2.82
N ASP A 29 -21.04 -15.18 -2.68
CA ASP A 29 -21.54 -15.70 -1.39
C ASP A 29 -20.51 -16.58 -0.65
N ALA A 30 -19.30 -16.75 -1.20
CA ALA A 30 -18.27 -17.62 -0.64
C ALA A 30 -17.11 -16.82 -0.02
N ARG A 31 -16.44 -17.44 0.95
CA ARG A 31 -15.18 -16.93 1.51
C ARG A 31 -14.01 -17.45 0.66
N ALA A 32 -13.14 -16.54 0.25
CA ALA A 32 -11.89 -16.88 -0.43
C ALA A 32 -10.69 -16.45 0.44
N TYR A 33 -9.64 -17.28 0.47
CA TYR A 33 -8.37 -16.94 1.12
C TYR A 33 -7.37 -16.53 0.04
N GLU A 34 -7.18 -15.23 -0.10
CA GLU A 34 -6.35 -14.64 -1.15
C GLU A 34 -5.24 -13.77 -0.55
N TRP A 35 -4.32 -13.30 -1.40
CA TRP A 35 -3.10 -12.64 -0.96
C TRP A 35 -3.33 -11.22 -0.44
N VAL A 36 -2.33 -10.71 0.29
CA VAL A 36 -2.31 -9.35 0.81
C VAL A 36 -1.24 -8.54 0.08
N ILE A 37 -1.58 -7.31 -0.29
CA ILE A 37 -0.65 -6.32 -0.81
C ILE A 37 -0.47 -5.21 0.22
N ALA A 38 0.76 -4.85 0.55
CA ALA A 38 1.05 -3.65 1.32
C ALA A 38 1.44 -2.51 0.38
N LEU A 39 0.85 -1.34 0.58
CA LEU A 39 1.27 -0.10 -0.06
C LEU A 39 2.32 0.56 0.83
N ARG A 40 3.41 1.00 0.22
CA ARG A 40 4.47 1.76 0.88
C ARG A 40 4.67 3.07 0.14
N ALA A 41 4.58 4.18 0.85
CA ALA A 41 4.97 5.49 0.34
C ALA A 41 5.64 6.30 1.44
N VAL A 42 6.72 6.99 1.10
CA VAL A 42 7.55 7.72 2.06
C VAL A 42 7.94 9.10 1.55
N GLU A 43 8.19 10.00 2.49
CA GLU A 43 8.80 11.31 2.30
C GLU A 43 10.17 11.27 3.01
N THR A 44 11.23 11.23 2.21
CA THR A 44 12.60 11.15 2.70
C THR A 44 13.05 12.53 3.18
N ILE A 45 13.52 12.60 4.43
CA ILE A 45 14.12 13.82 4.99
C ILE A 45 15.61 13.84 4.66
N ASP A 46 16.27 12.71 4.89
CA ASP A 46 17.68 12.50 4.63
C ASP A 46 17.98 11.00 4.39
N PHE A 47 19.25 10.64 4.23
CA PHE A 47 19.65 9.26 3.95
C PHE A 47 19.29 8.26 5.06
N MET A 48 19.04 8.73 6.29
CA MET A 48 18.78 7.91 7.49
C MET A 48 17.35 8.03 8.01
N THR A 49 16.56 8.99 7.52
CA THR A 49 15.24 9.32 8.06
C THR A 49 14.20 9.50 6.96
N ALA A 50 13.05 8.86 7.13
CA ALA A 50 11.89 9.03 6.25
C ALA A 50 10.59 8.91 7.05
N HIS A 51 9.61 9.76 6.74
CA HIS A 51 8.25 9.62 7.23
C HIS A 51 7.44 8.80 6.24
N TRP A 52 6.48 8.01 6.73
CA TRP A 52 5.47 7.44 5.84
C TRP A 52 4.59 8.58 5.32
N ALA A 53 4.23 8.55 4.04
CA ALA A 53 3.52 9.66 3.43
C ALA A 53 2.07 9.73 3.94
N HIS A 54 1.60 10.90 4.35
CA HIS A 54 0.22 11.07 4.82
C HIS A 54 -0.74 11.24 3.63
N LEU A 55 -0.91 10.15 2.86
CA LEU A 55 -1.77 10.12 1.68
C LEU A 55 -3.25 10.31 2.07
N PRO A 56 -4.05 11.09 1.29
CA PRO A 56 -5.46 11.28 1.59
C PRO A 56 -6.24 9.96 1.70
N TYR A 57 -7.13 9.84 2.68
CA TYR A 57 -7.87 8.59 2.89
C TYR A 57 -8.74 8.20 1.69
N GLU A 58 -9.38 9.16 1.03
CA GLU A 58 -10.14 8.91 -0.21
C GLU A 58 -9.26 8.35 -1.34
N PHE A 59 -8.01 8.81 -1.43
CA PHE A 59 -7.04 8.28 -2.37
C PHE A 59 -6.66 6.83 -2.01
N LEU A 60 -6.37 6.55 -0.74
CA LEU A 60 -6.07 5.19 -0.28
C LEU A 60 -7.24 4.23 -0.52
N GLY A 61 -8.47 4.68 -0.26
CA GLY A 61 -9.69 3.91 -0.56
C GLY A 61 -9.83 3.61 -2.05
N THR A 62 -9.57 4.60 -2.92
CA THR A 62 -9.60 4.42 -4.38
C THR A 62 -8.57 3.38 -4.84
N VAL A 63 -7.32 3.49 -4.38
CA VAL A 63 -6.25 2.54 -4.75
C VAL A 63 -6.57 1.14 -4.25
N SER A 64 -7.00 1.00 -2.99
CA SER A 64 -7.39 -0.27 -2.38
C SER A 64 -8.50 -0.96 -3.17
N ASN A 65 -9.58 -0.23 -3.48
CA ASN A 65 -10.71 -0.75 -4.25
C ASN A 65 -10.30 -1.21 -5.64
N ARG A 66 -9.45 -0.45 -6.34
CA ARG A 66 -8.98 -0.84 -7.67
C ARG A 66 -8.11 -2.08 -7.62
N ILE A 67 -7.18 -2.18 -6.67
CA ILE A 67 -6.35 -3.37 -6.48
C ILE A 67 -7.20 -4.62 -6.25
N ILE A 68 -8.14 -4.56 -5.30
CA ILE A 68 -8.99 -5.71 -4.93
C ILE A 68 -9.91 -6.12 -6.10
N ASN A 69 -10.48 -5.16 -6.83
CA ASN A 69 -11.45 -5.46 -7.88
C ASN A 69 -10.81 -5.82 -9.24
N GLU A 70 -9.62 -5.29 -9.54
CA GLU A 70 -8.96 -5.50 -10.84
C GLU A 70 -7.93 -6.65 -10.81
N LEU A 71 -7.35 -6.97 -9.64
CA LEU A 71 -6.38 -8.06 -9.49
C LEU A 71 -7.03 -9.27 -8.83
N ARG A 72 -7.17 -10.36 -9.59
CA ARG A 72 -7.62 -11.65 -9.05
C ARG A 72 -6.60 -12.19 -8.06
N GLY A 73 -7.07 -12.78 -6.96
CA GLY A 73 -6.20 -13.39 -5.97
C GLY A 73 -5.63 -12.40 -4.94
N VAL A 74 -6.22 -11.19 -4.82
CA VAL A 74 -5.91 -10.22 -3.77
C VAL A 74 -7.18 -9.87 -3.01
N SER A 75 -7.23 -10.21 -1.73
CA SER A 75 -8.40 -9.93 -0.87
C SER A 75 -8.22 -8.74 0.05
N ARG A 76 -6.98 -8.24 0.22
CA ARG A 76 -6.69 -7.18 1.18
C ARG A 76 -5.54 -6.31 0.73
N VAL A 77 -5.72 -5.02 0.97
CA VAL A 77 -4.68 -4.02 0.86
C VAL A 77 -4.45 -3.40 2.24
N VAL A 78 -3.19 -3.22 2.62
CA VAL A 78 -2.78 -2.50 3.82
C VAL A 78 -1.86 -1.35 3.44
N TYR A 79 -1.68 -0.38 4.34
CA TYR A 79 -0.75 0.73 4.14
C TYR A 79 0.27 0.76 5.27
N ASP A 80 1.56 0.84 4.91
CA ASP A 80 2.64 0.85 5.89
C ASP A 80 2.83 2.25 6.48
N ILE A 81 2.45 2.37 7.76
CA ILE A 81 2.53 3.60 8.57
C ILE A 81 3.78 3.64 9.47
N SER A 82 4.81 2.84 9.16
CA SER A 82 6.06 2.79 9.93
C SER A 82 7.07 3.78 9.37
N GLY A 83 7.57 4.72 10.18
CA GLY A 83 8.67 5.60 9.78
C GLY A 83 10.03 4.90 9.78
N LYS A 84 11.01 5.50 9.08
CA LYS A 84 12.43 5.18 9.22
C LYS A 84 13.09 6.28 10.07
N PRO A 85 13.69 5.98 11.25
CA PRO A 85 13.63 4.72 12.02
C PRO A 85 12.26 4.51 12.73
N PRO A 86 11.95 3.30 13.26
CA PRO A 86 12.81 2.11 13.37
C PRO A 86 12.76 1.17 12.16
N ALA A 87 11.81 1.36 11.23
CA ALA A 87 11.71 0.54 10.04
C ALA A 87 12.70 1.00 8.95
N THR A 88 12.77 0.26 7.86
CA THR A 88 13.42 0.66 6.61
C THR A 88 12.40 1.18 5.60
N ILE A 89 12.86 1.72 4.46
CA ILE A 89 11.96 2.10 3.36
C ILE A 89 11.47 0.82 2.68
N GLU A 90 12.41 -0.02 2.24
CA GLU A 90 12.17 -1.36 1.71
C GLU A 90 11.80 -2.34 2.81
N TRP A 91 11.19 -3.46 2.40
CA TRP A 91 10.79 -4.54 3.31
C TRP A 91 11.79 -5.71 3.36
N GLU A 92 12.75 -5.78 2.43
CA GLU A 92 13.86 -6.74 2.38
C GLU A 92 15.10 -6.11 1.73
#